data_AF-A0A6N2WGL4-F1
#
_entry.id   AF-A0A6N2WGL4-F1
#
_cell.length_a   1.000
_cell.length_b   1.000
_cell.length_c   1.000
_cell.angle_alpha   90.00
_cell.angle_beta   90.00
_cell.angle_gamma   90.00
#
_symmetry.space_group_name_H-M   'P 1'
#
loop_
_entity.id
_entity.type
_entity.pdbx_description
1 polymer ?
#
loop_
_entity_poly.entity_id
_entity_poly.type
_entity_poly.pdbx_seq_one_letter_code
_entity_poly.pdbx_strand_id
1 'polypeptide(L)'
;MRELAEQAEELMVKRVQELRDEFGMSRSKTYDLEMKEYVARMDRILHTLSEEDREWLDNQLIDKFCVSETECRELYMNGFRDAMRLIMAVGL
;
A
#
# COMPACT_ATOMS: atom_id res chain seq x y z
N MET A 1 15.01 10.38 19.35
CA MET A 1 14.59 9.18 18.58
C MET A 1 13.09 9.16 18.29
N ARG A 2 12.20 9.53 19.22
CA ARG A 2 10.74 9.61 18.97
C ARG A 2 10.36 10.68 17.95
N GLU A 3 10.93 11.88 18.07
CA GLU A 3 10.70 12.99 17.12
C GLU A 3 11.17 12.69 15.70
N LEU A 4 12.28 11.96 15.52
CA LEU A 4 12.76 11.55 14.20
C LEU A 4 11.82 10.53 13.54
N ALA A 5 11.16 9.68 14.34
CA ALA A 5 10.18 8.73 13.83
C ALA A 5 8.88 9.44 13.42
N GLU A 6 8.43 10.42 14.18
CA GLU A 6 7.26 11.26 13.83
C GLU A 6 7.51 12.07 12.56
N GLN A 7 8.71 12.66 12.42
CA GLN A 7 9.09 13.37 11.20
C GLN A 7 9.17 12.46 9.97
N ALA A 8 9.61 11.21 10.15
CA ALA A 8 9.62 10.21 9.08
C ALA A 8 8.19 9.84 8.65
N GLU A 9 7.28 9.70 9.59
CA GLU A 9 5.86 9.42 9.33
C GLU A 9 5.19 10.54 8.53
N GLU A 10 5.38 11.80 8.93
CA GLU A 10 4.84 12.95 8.19
C GLU A 10 5.37 13.03 6.75
N LEU A 11 6.68 12.79 6.58
CA LEU A 11 7.32 12.83 5.28
C LEU A 11 6.83 11.69 4.37
N MET A 12 6.57 10.51 4.94
CA MET A 12 5.97 9.38 4.25
C MET A 12 4.55 9.69 3.79
N VAL A 13 3.69 10.19 4.67
CA VAL A 13 2.30 10.54 4.34
C VAL A 13 2.27 11.54 3.19
N LYS A 14 3.14 12.56 3.26
CA LYS A 14 3.29 13.54 2.20
C LYS A 14 3.73 12.91 0.88
N ARG A 15 4.74 12.04 0.88
CA ARG A 15 5.23 11.39 -0.34
C ARG A 15 4.19 10.47 -0.98
N VAL A 16 3.44 9.74 -0.16
CA VAL A 16 2.33 8.90 -0.63
C VAL A 16 1.24 9.74 -1.29
N GLN A 17 0.96 10.93 -0.76
CA GLN A 17 0.01 11.86 -1.38
C GLN A 17 0.53 12.40 -2.71
N GLU A 18 1.80 12.82 -2.78
CA GLU A 18 2.44 13.30 -4.01
C GLU A 18 2.43 12.23 -5.11
N LEU A 19 2.72 10.97 -4.78
CA LEU A 19 2.66 9.86 -5.74
C LEU A 19 1.24 9.66 -6.27
N ARG A 20 0.22 9.71 -5.39
CA ARG A 20 -1.17 9.63 -5.83
C ARG A 20 -1.52 10.76 -6.79
N ASP A 21 -0.99 11.96 -6.56
CA ASP A 21 -1.20 13.11 -7.44
C ASP A 21 -0.46 12.95 -8.78
N GLU A 22 0.80 12.51 -8.75
CA GLU A 22 1.64 12.26 -9.94
C GLU A 22 1.04 11.21 -10.88
N PHE A 23 0.50 10.13 -10.32
CA PHE A 23 -0.14 9.06 -11.09
C PHE A 23 -1.62 9.34 -11.42
N GLY A 24 -2.12 10.56 -11.15
CA GLY A 24 -3.51 10.93 -11.45
C GLY A 24 -4.55 10.15 -10.64
N MET A 25 -4.13 9.53 -9.53
CA MET A 25 -4.98 8.79 -8.60
C MET A 25 -5.73 9.72 -7.63
N SER A 26 -5.41 11.01 -7.61
CA SER A 26 -6.16 11.99 -6.84
C SER A 26 -7.27 12.64 -7.66
N ARG A 27 -8.49 12.43 -7.18
CA ARG A 27 -9.70 13.18 -7.56
C ARG A 27 -10.26 13.00 -8.98
N SER A 28 -9.91 11.94 -9.70
CA SER A 28 -10.72 11.57 -10.87
C SER A 28 -12.00 10.87 -10.41
N LYS A 29 -13.15 11.57 -10.49
CA LYS A 29 -14.47 10.96 -10.27
C LYS A 29 -14.71 9.76 -11.20
N THR A 30 -14.04 9.73 -12.34
CA THR A 30 -14.08 8.64 -13.33
C THR A 30 -13.31 7.42 -12.85
N TYR A 31 -12.11 7.61 -12.28
CA TYR A 31 -11.35 6.53 -11.63
C TYR A 31 -12.12 5.93 -10.46
N ASP A 32 -12.74 6.76 -9.62
CA ASP A 32 -13.57 6.28 -8.51
C ASP A 32 -14.82 5.52 -8.99
N LEU A 33 -15.44 5.94 -10.11
CA LEU A 33 -16.62 5.27 -10.65
C LEU A 33 -16.27 3.95 -11.34
N GLU A 34 -15.24 3.94 -12.18
CA GLU A 34 -14.72 2.72 -12.82
C GLU A 34 -14.22 1.73 -11.77
N MET A 35 -13.52 2.20 -10.74
CA MET A 35 -13.09 1.38 -9.62
C MET A 35 -14.30 0.84 -8.84
N LYS A 36 -15.34 1.63 -8.61
CA LYS A 36 -16.57 1.15 -7.96
C LYS A 36 -17.29 0.09 -8.79
N GLU A 37 -17.40 0.27 -10.10
CA GLU A 37 -17.98 -0.73 -10.99
C GLU A 37 -17.14 -2.01 -11.05
N TYR A 38 -15.81 -1.85 -11.07
CA TYR A 38 -14.87 -2.95 -11.02
C TYR A 38 -14.99 -3.75 -9.73
N VAL A 39 -15.02 -3.06 -8.58
CA VAL A 39 -15.22 -3.67 -7.25
C VAL A 39 -16.59 -4.34 -7.17
N ALA A 40 -17.66 -3.69 -7.62
CA ALA A 40 -19.00 -4.28 -7.62
C ALA A 40 -19.09 -5.51 -8.54
N ARG A 41 -18.36 -5.52 -9.66
CA ARG A 41 -18.27 -6.69 -10.54
C ARG A 41 -17.51 -7.83 -9.87
N MET A 42 -16.39 -7.54 -9.21
CA MET A 42 -15.64 -8.54 -8.45
C MET A 42 -16.49 -9.12 -7.31
N ASP A 43 -17.22 -8.27 -6.58
CA ASP A 43 -18.09 -8.70 -5.50
C ASP A 43 -19.19 -9.64 -6.01
N ARG A 44 -19.82 -9.33 -7.15
CA ARG A 44 -20.78 -10.24 -7.79
C ARG A 44 -20.14 -11.59 -8.16
N ILE A 45 -18.93 -11.58 -8.71
CA ILE A 45 -18.21 -12.83 -9.06
C ILE A 45 -17.92 -13.64 -7.80
N LEU A 46 -17.45 -13.01 -6.73
CA LEU A 46 -17.19 -13.67 -5.45
C LEU A 46 -18.44 -14.34 -4.88
N HIS A 47 -19.62 -13.72 -5.04
CA HIS A 47 -20.89 -14.31 -4.62
C HIS A 47 -21.40 -15.44 -5.52
N THR A 48 -20.80 -15.64 -6.71
CA THR A 48 -21.09 -16.80 -7.57
C THR A 48 -20.20 -17.99 -7.31
N LEU A 49 -19.12 -17.82 -6.53
CA LEU A 49 -18.22 -18.90 -6.17
C LEU A 49 -18.86 -19.84 -5.15
N SER A 50 -18.49 -21.11 -5.21
CA SER A 50 -18.76 -22.05 -4.12
C SER A 50 -17.95 -21.67 -2.87
N GLU A 51 -18.34 -22.18 -1.70
CA GLU A 51 -17.62 -21.92 -0.45
C GLU A 51 -16.18 -22.43 -0.52
N GLU A 52 -15.97 -23.60 -1.15
CA GLU A 52 -14.64 -24.20 -1.37
C GLU A 52 -13.77 -23.35 -2.31
N ASP A 53 -14.32 -22.85 -3.42
CA ASP A 53 -13.58 -21.99 -4.35
C ASP A 53 -13.23 -20.64 -3.73
N ARG A 54 -14.12 -20.12 -2.87
CA ARG A 54 -13.90 -18.86 -2.15
C ARG A 54 -12.77 -19.02 -1.14
N GLU A 55 -12.79 -20.10 -0.35
CA GLU A 55 -11.74 -20.41 0.62
C GLU A 55 -10.38 -20.64 -0.07
N TRP A 56 -10.36 -21.33 -1.22
CA TRP A 56 -9.15 -21.47 -2.01
C TRP A 56 -8.61 -20.12 -2.51
N LEU A 57 -9.48 -19.25 -3.03
CA LEU A 57 -9.10 -17.93 -3.51
C LEU A 57 -8.56 -17.05 -2.38
N ASP A 58 -9.20 -17.06 -1.21
CA ASP A 58 -8.75 -16.29 -0.05
C ASP A 58 -7.36 -16.75 0.41
N ASN A 59 -7.11 -18.07 0.44
CA ASN A 59 -5.78 -18.61 0.75
C ASN A 59 -4.72 -18.19 -0.28
N GLN A 60 -5.06 -18.16 -1.57
CA GLN A 60 -4.15 -17.68 -2.61
C GLN A 60 -3.86 -16.18 -2.50
N LEU A 61 -4.85 -15.38 -2.10
CA LEU A 61 -4.69 -13.93 -1.92
C LEU A 61 -3.80 -13.64 -0.71
N ILE A 62 -4.02 -14.34 0.40
CA ILE A 62 -3.19 -14.23 1.61
C ILE A 62 -1.74 -14.60 1.29
N ASP A 63 -1.51 -15.74 0.64
CA ASP A 63 -0.16 -16.23 0.34
C ASP A 63 0.61 -15.30 -0.62
N LYS A 64 -0.06 -14.75 -1.64
CA LYS A 64 0.62 -14.02 -2.73
C LYS A 64 0.65 -12.52 -2.57
N PHE A 65 -0.32 -11.93 -1.87
CA PHE A 65 -0.52 -10.48 -1.83
C PHE A 65 -0.51 -9.91 -0.42
N CYS A 66 -0.71 -10.71 0.63
CA CYS A 66 -0.58 -10.24 2.00
C CYS A 66 0.86 -10.39 2.47
N VAL A 67 1.62 -9.29 2.41
CA VAL A 67 2.83 -9.14 3.22
C VAL A 67 2.38 -8.87 4.65
N SER A 68 2.97 -9.57 5.63
CA SER A 68 2.58 -9.36 7.02
C SER A 68 2.85 -7.91 7.43
N GLU A 69 2.03 -7.33 8.31
CA GLU A 69 2.23 -5.97 8.80
C GLU A 69 3.64 -5.77 9.38
N THR A 70 4.18 -6.82 10.01
CA THR A 70 5.55 -6.86 10.54
C THR A 70 6.60 -6.73 9.44
N GLU A 71 6.42 -7.46 8.33
CA GLU A 71 7.36 -7.48 7.21
C GLU A 71 7.29 -6.19 6.39
N CYS A 72 6.08 -5.63 6.19
CA CYS A 72 5.90 -4.28 5.66
C CYS A 72 6.64 -3.23 6.50
N ARG A 73 6.50 -3.31 7.84
CA ARG A 73 7.18 -2.39 8.77
C ARG A 73 8.70 -2.55 8.71
N GLU A 74 9.22 -3.77 8.64
CA GLU A 74 10.65 -4.01 8.53
C GLU A 74 11.24 -3.50 7.22
N LEU A 75 10.58 -3.75 6.09
CA LEU A 75 10.98 -3.23 4.78
C LEU A 75 11.02 -1.69 4.80
N TYR A 76 10.00 -1.06 5.38
CA TYR A 76 9.95 0.39 5.55
C TYR A 76 11.11 0.91 6.41
N MET A 77 11.34 0.32 7.59
CA MET A 77 12.40 0.76 8.50
C MET A 77 13.80 0.54 7.93
N ASN A 78 13.99 -0.50 7.12
CA ASN A 78 15.25 -0.74 6.41
C ASN A 78 15.49 0.33 5.34
N GLY A 79 14.49 0.63 4.50
CA GLY A 79 14.60 1.70 3.51
C GLY A 79 14.85 3.07 4.15
N PHE A 80 14.18 3.36 5.27
CA PHE A 80 14.42 4.59 6.03
C PHE A 80 15.84 4.67 6.59
N ARG A 81 16.36 3.57 7.15
CA ARG A 81 17.73 3.50 7.66
C ARG A 81 18.77 3.72 6.55
N ASP A 82 18.51 3.18 5.36
CA ASP A 82 19.39 3.36 4.21
C ASP A 82 19.36 4.81 3.69
N ALA A 83 18.19 5.46 3.68
CA ALA A 83 18.08 6.88 3.38
C ALA A 83 18.85 7.75 4.40
N MET A 84 18.73 7.46 5.70
CA MET A 84 19.50 8.15 6.75
C MET A 84 21.01 7.96 6.57
N ARG A 85 21.46 6.75 6.24
CA ARG A 85 22.88 6.47 5.92
C ARG A 85 23.35 7.27 4.72
N LEU A 86 22.54 7.37 3.68
CA LEU A 86 22.87 8.16 2.50
C LEU A 86 23.06 9.63 2.87
N ILE A 87 22.12 10.23 3.60
CA ILE A 87 22.18 11.63 4.06
C ILE A 87 23.47 11.89 4.86
N MET A 88 23.78 11.03 5.83
CA MET A 88 25.01 11.13 6.62
C MET A 88 26.28 10.99 5.76
N ALA A 89 26.25 10.15 4.71
CA ALA A 89 27.38 9.93 3.83
C ALA A 89 27.62 11.10 2.85
N VAL A 90 26.56 11.79 2.40
CA VAL A 90 26.69 12.98 1.53
C VAL A 90 26.83 14.29 2.30
N GLY A 91 26.85 14.25 3.65
CA GLY A 91 27.15 15.41 4.49
C GLY A 91 26.06 16.48 4.48
N LEU A 92 24.80 16.08 4.29
CA LEU A 92 23.60 16.92 4.43
C LEU A 92 23.03 16.83 5.85
#